data_AF-A0A6F8YSW8-F1
#
_entry.id   AF-A0A6F8YSW8-F1
#
_cell.length_a   1.000
_cell.length_b   1.000
_cell.length_c   1.000
_cell.angle_alpha   90.00
_cell.angle_beta   90.00
_cell.angle_gamma   90.00
#
_symmetry.space_group_name_H-M   'P 1'
#
loop_
_entity.id
_entity.type
_entity.pdbx_description
1 polymer ?
#
loop_
_entity_poly.entity_id
_entity_poly.type
_entity_poly.pdbx_seq_one_letter_code
_entity_poly.pdbx_strand_id
1 'polypeptide(L)'
;MQNYYRDAAGRLRWRTDDDGGLPPSSRAIVSAYDPTARYARRGQTTRWTGFLAHLTETCSPDGANVITDVATTAATTSDAQALPNIHTRLKRRGLLPAEHLVDGGYTSLVHLEQAAREHQVTVTGPLPGNPTRQHRRNEGFGRDDFHIDFDRQQVTCPKDRSAGAGMAPTRPPRPPRHH
;
A
#
# COMPACT_ATOMS: atom_id res chain seq x y z
N MET A 1 -18.87 1.90 14.44
CA MET A 1 -18.69 1.78 15.91
C MET A 1 -18.83 3.17 16.50
N GLN A 2 -19.72 3.32 17.47
CA GLN A 2 -19.97 4.60 18.13
C GLN A 2 -18.82 4.94 19.09
N ASN A 3 -18.62 6.24 19.34
CA ASN A 3 -17.59 6.74 20.27
C ASN A 3 -18.01 6.63 21.75
N TYR A 4 -19.12 5.95 22.02
CA TYR A 4 -19.64 5.71 23.36
C TYR A 4 -20.06 4.25 23.51
N TYR A 5 -20.27 3.83 24.75
CA TYR A 5 -20.88 2.56 25.11
C TYR A 5 -21.79 2.75 26.33
N ARG A 6 -22.61 1.75 26.66
CA ARG A 6 -23.35 1.70 27.92
C ARG A 6 -22.60 0.81 28.90
N ASP A 7 -22.36 1.30 30.11
CA ASP A 7 -21.76 0.48 31.17
C ASP A 7 -22.74 -0.58 31.69
N ALA A 8 -22.28 -1.46 32.59
CA ALA A 8 -23.12 -2.51 33.17
C ALA A 8 -24.34 -1.97 33.95
N ALA A 9 -24.30 -0.70 34.37
CA ALA A 9 -25.41 -0.01 35.01
C ALA A 9 -26.30 0.75 34.00
N GLY A 10 -26.08 0.57 32.69
CA GLY A 10 -26.85 1.18 31.61
C GLY A 10 -26.51 2.65 31.31
N ARG A 11 -25.51 3.24 31.97
CA ARG A 11 -25.15 4.65 31.80
C ARG A 11 -24.29 4.85 30.57
N LEU A 12 -24.50 5.96 29.88
CA LEU A 12 -23.70 6.35 28.71
C LEU A 12 -22.29 6.73 29.16
N ARG A 13 -21.27 6.13 28.54
CA ARG A 13 -19.85 6.45 28.75
C ARG A 13 -19.18 6.72 27.42
N TRP A 14 -18.45 7.83 27.34
CA TRP A 14 -17.58 8.11 26.20
C TRP A 14 -16.39 7.15 26.24
N ARG A 15 -15.97 6.71 25.05
CA ARG A 15 -14.70 6.00 24.89
C ARG A 15 -13.59 7.04 24.98
N THR A 16 -12.65 6.80 25.87
CA THR A 16 -11.40 7.54 25.98
C THR A 16 -10.26 6.60 25.60
N ASP A 17 -9.06 7.16 25.36
CA ASP A 17 -7.89 6.30 25.15
C ASP A 17 -7.59 5.46 26.41
N ASP A 18 -7.90 5.98 27.59
CA ASP A 18 -7.69 5.34 28.88
C ASP A 18 -8.73 4.21 29.17
N ASP A 19 -9.97 4.36 28.70
CA ASP A 19 -11.09 3.43 28.97
C ASP A 19 -11.25 2.34 27.89
N GLY A 20 -10.12 1.81 27.39
CA GLY A 20 -10.11 0.72 26.40
C GLY A 20 -10.00 1.17 24.94
N GLY A 21 -9.63 2.43 24.71
CA GLY A 21 -9.22 2.95 23.41
C GLY A 21 -10.36 3.45 22.52
N LEU A 22 -10.04 4.46 21.71
CA LEU A 22 -10.90 4.88 20.60
C LEU A 22 -11.04 3.77 19.55
N PRO A 23 -12.21 3.63 18.91
CA PRO A 23 -12.37 2.68 17.82
C PRO A 23 -11.40 3.01 16.67
N PRO A 24 -10.89 1.99 15.95
CA PRO A 24 -10.02 2.24 14.80
C PRO A 24 -10.76 3.09 13.77
N SER A 25 -10.06 4.01 13.11
CA SER A 25 -10.69 5.00 12.23
C SER A 25 -11.48 4.38 11.07
N SER A 26 -11.16 3.14 10.67
CA SER A 26 -11.91 2.35 9.67
C SER A 26 -13.31 1.94 10.13
N ARG A 27 -13.56 1.96 11.44
CA ARG A 27 -14.85 1.60 12.06
C ARG A 27 -15.51 2.75 12.78
N ALA A 28 -14.78 3.79 13.19
CA ALA A 28 -15.31 4.93 13.91
C ALA A 28 -16.36 5.68 13.07
N ILE A 29 -17.50 6.01 13.67
CA ILE A 29 -18.47 6.94 13.09
C ILE A 29 -17.98 8.35 13.42
N VAL A 30 -17.66 9.12 12.39
CA VAL A 30 -17.03 10.45 12.50
C VAL A 30 -17.87 11.58 11.91
N SER A 31 -19.01 11.25 11.31
CA SER A 31 -19.99 12.20 10.78
C SER A 31 -21.40 11.74 11.14
N ALA A 32 -22.22 12.68 11.59
CA ALA A 32 -23.65 12.45 11.83
C ALA A 32 -24.47 12.41 10.52
N TYR A 33 -23.95 13.02 9.46
CA TYR A 33 -24.62 13.11 8.15
C TYR A 33 -24.35 11.89 7.28
N ASP A 34 -23.13 11.34 7.37
CA ASP A 34 -22.73 10.15 6.62
C ASP A 34 -22.01 9.16 7.55
N PRO A 35 -22.69 8.09 8.01
CA PRO A 35 -22.08 7.10 8.89
C PRO A 35 -21.05 6.20 8.19
N THR A 36 -20.89 6.31 6.87
CA THR A 36 -19.90 5.57 6.08
C THR A 36 -18.61 6.36 5.83
N ALA A 37 -18.62 7.68 6.02
CA ALA A 37 -17.43 8.52 6.00
C ALA A 37 -16.40 8.06 7.04
N ARG A 38 -15.11 8.12 6.69
CA ARG A 38 -14.02 7.71 7.59
C ARG A 38 -13.01 8.83 7.79
N TYR A 39 -12.43 8.88 8.97
CA TYR A 39 -11.30 9.75 9.26
C TYR A 39 -10.00 9.03 8.88
N ALA A 40 -9.09 9.73 8.23
CA ALA A 40 -7.74 9.26 7.96
C ALA A 40 -6.74 10.41 8.07
N ARG A 41 -5.50 10.05 8.40
CA ARG A 41 -4.35 10.93 8.22
C ARG A 41 -3.68 10.58 6.90
N ARG A 42 -3.33 11.58 6.12
CA ARG A 42 -2.66 11.46 4.82
C ARG A 42 -1.36 12.26 4.87
N GLY A 43 -0.24 11.55 4.78
CA GLY A 43 1.06 12.14 5.06
C GLY A 43 1.17 12.63 6.51
N GLN A 44 2.01 13.64 6.75
CA GLN A 44 2.28 14.15 8.09
C GLN A 44 1.26 15.20 8.55
N THR A 45 0.71 15.97 7.62
CA THR A 45 -0.06 17.19 7.92
C THR A 45 -1.55 17.04 7.62
N THR A 46 -1.91 16.25 6.60
CA THR A 46 -3.30 16.22 6.13
C THR A 46 -4.15 15.33 7.01
N ARG A 47 -5.22 15.92 7.54
CA ARG A 47 -6.29 15.22 8.25
C ARG A 47 -7.52 15.27 7.35
N TRP A 48 -8.10 14.13 7.07
CA TRP A 48 -9.19 14.01 6.10
C TRP A 48 -10.35 13.22 6.69
N THR A 49 -11.57 13.73 6.54
CA THR A 49 -12.81 13.03 6.91
C THR A 49 -13.68 12.90 5.67
N GLY A 50 -13.98 11.67 5.26
CA GLY A 50 -14.79 11.40 4.07
C GLY A 50 -14.31 10.18 3.32
N PHE A 51 -14.11 10.38 2.02
CA PHE A 51 -13.72 9.37 1.04
C PHE A 51 -12.53 9.83 0.23
N LEU A 52 -11.86 8.89 -0.43
CA LEU A 52 -10.84 9.19 -1.43
C LEU A 52 -11.38 8.94 -2.83
N ALA A 53 -11.06 9.84 -3.74
CA ALA A 53 -11.21 9.62 -5.17
C ALA A 53 -9.85 9.21 -5.76
N HIS A 54 -9.85 8.16 -6.57
CA HIS A 54 -8.73 7.72 -7.40
C HIS A 54 -9.13 7.97 -8.85
N LEU A 55 -8.29 8.68 -9.59
CA LEU A 55 -8.53 9.04 -10.99
C LEU A 55 -7.50 8.34 -11.85
N THR A 56 -7.95 7.73 -12.94
CA THR A 56 -7.08 7.24 -14.00
C THR A 56 -7.40 8.00 -15.27
N GLU A 57 -6.37 8.48 -15.94
CA GLU A 57 -6.47 9.19 -17.21
C GLU A 57 -5.55 8.58 -18.25
N THR A 58 -5.82 8.87 -19.52
CA THR A 58 -4.84 8.64 -20.58
C THR A 58 -3.65 9.57 -20.40
N CYS A 59 -2.47 9.15 -20.81
CA CYS A 59 -1.29 10.00 -20.90
C CYS A 59 -0.76 9.90 -22.33
N SER A 60 -0.97 10.93 -23.15
CA SER A 60 -0.49 10.98 -24.53
C SER A 60 0.06 12.37 -24.85
N PRO A 61 1.20 12.47 -25.55
CA PRO A 61 1.67 13.76 -26.05
C PRO A 61 0.76 14.33 -27.15
N ASP A 62 -0.02 13.49 -27.83
CA ASP A 62 -0.77 13.84 -29.05
C ASP A 62 -2.26 14.17 -28.79
N GLY A 63 -2.57 14.87 -27.69
CA GLY A 63 -3.93 15.32 -27.42
C GLY A 63 -4.23 15.65 -25.97
N ALA A 64 -5.51 15.89 -25.68
CA ALA A 64 -5.98 16.08 -24.32
C ALA A 64 -6.04 14.72 -23.58
N ASN A 65 -5.63 14.71 -22.32
CA ASN A 65 -5.83 13.57 -21.44
C ASN A 65 -7.32 13.43 -21.08
N VAL A 66 -7.83 12.20 -21.09
CA VAL A 66 -9.22 11.88 -20.76
C VAL A 66 -9.25 10.94 -19.56
N ILE A 67 -10.12 11.23 -18.60
CA ILE A 67 -10.37 10.36 -17.44
C ILE A 67 -11.06 9.07 -17.91
N THR A 68 -10.43 7.92 -17.67
CA THR A 68 -10.91 6.60 -18.07
C THR A 68 -11.57 5.83 -16.92
N ASP A 69 -11.19 6.12 -15.67
CA ASP A 69 -11.79 5.54 -14.46
C ASP A 69 -11.80 6.55 -13.30
N VAL A 70 -12.89 6.48 -12.51
CA VAL A 70 -13.03 7.17 -11.24
C VAL A 70 -13.44 6.12 -10.21
N ALA A 71 -12.65 6.01 -9.15
CA ALA A 71 -12.92 5.12 -8.02
C ALA A 71 -13.10 5.92 -6.75
N THR A 72 -14.11 5.61 -5.95
CA THR A 72 -14.25 6.17 -4.61
C THR A 72 -14.05 5.08 -3.57
N THR A 73 -13.19 5.33 -2.59
CA THR A 73 -12.91 4.42 -1.48
C THR A 73 -13.08 5.13 -0.14
N ALA A 74 -13.21 4.36 0.94
CA ALA A 74 -13.17 4.94 2.28
C ALA A 74 -11.82 5.65 2.49
N ALA A 75 -11.80 6.79 3.18
CA ALA A 75 -10.56 7.52 3.44
C ALA A 75 -9.47 6.67 4.11
N THR A 76 -9.84 5.59 4.81
CA THR A 76 -8.89 4.69 5.49
C THR A 76 -8.30 3.62 4.58
N THR A 77 -8.81 3.44 3.37
CA THR A 77 -8.25 2.52 2.38
C THR A 77 -6.89 3.06 1.92
N SER A 78 -5.87 2.20 1.80
CA SER A 78 -4.59 2.62 1.25
C SER A 78 -4.66 2.71 -0.28
N ASP A 79 -3.90 3.62 -0.86
CA ASP A 79 -4.00 3.91 -2.30
C ASP A 79 -3.62 2.67 -3.14
N ALA A 80 -2.59 1.91 -2.71
CA ALA A 80 -2.23 0.62 -3.29
C ALA A 80 -3.41 -0.36 -3.40
N GLN A 81 -4.33 -0.40 -2.43
CA GLN A 81 -5.48 -1.31 -2.47
C GLN A 81 -6.54 -0.92 -3.51
N ALA A 82 -6.52 0.31 -4.04
CA ALA A 82 -7.44 0.73 -5.09
C ALA A 82 -7.07 0.15 -6.46
N LEU A 83 -5.78 -0.07 -6.71
CA LEU A 83 -5.23 -0.38 -8.03
C LEU A 83 -5.81 -1.66 -8.68
N PRO A 84 -5.94 -2.82 -7.99
CA PRO A 84 -6.49 -4.02 -8.61
C PRO A 84 -7.94 -3.84 -9.12
N ASN A 85 -8.74 -3.11 -8.36
CA ASN A 85 -10.13 -2.83 -8.74
C ASN A 85 -10.22 -1.83 -9.90
N ILE A 86 -9.29 -0.88 -9.99
CA ILE A 86 -9.17 0.03 -11.14
C ILE A 86 -8.88 -0.80 -12.40
N HIS A 87 -7.85 -1.66 -12.40
CA HIS A 87 -7.54 -2.50 -13.55
C HIS A 87 -8.69 -3.44 -13.94
N THR A 88 -9.39 -4.01 -12.95
CA THR A 88 -10.58 -4.83 -13.21
C THR A 88 -11.67 -4.05 -13.94
N ARG A 89 -11.95 -2.79 -13.53
CA ARG A 89 -12.93 -1.94 -14.19
C ARG A 89 -12.49 -1.50 -15.59
N LEU A 90 -11.21 -1.17 -15.76
CA LEU A 90 -10.65 -0.81 -17.07
C LEU A 90 -10.72 -1.99 -18.04
N LYS A 91 -10.39 -3.22 -17.59
CA LYS A 91 -10.54 -4.45 -18.38
C LYS A 91 -11.96 -4.65 -18.87
N ARG A 92 -12.94 -4.51 -17.97
CA ARG A 92 -14.36 -4.66 -18.32
C ARG A 92 -14.81 -3.66 -19.38
N ARG A 93 -14.21 -2.47 -19.43
CA ARG A 93 -14.54 -1.41 -20.41
C ARG A 93 -13.70 -1.50 -21.69
N GLY A 94 -12.74 -2.43 -21.77
CA GLY A 94 -11.79 -2.47 -22.89
C GLY A 94 -10.81 -1.29 -22.90
N LEU A 95 -10.49 -0.73 -21.74
CA LEU A 95 -9.64 0.46 -21.57
C LEU A 95 -8.36 0.17 -20.77
N LEU A 96 -7.88 -1.07 -20.79
CA LEU A 96 -6.59 -1.37 -20.14
C LEU A 96 -5.46 -0.64 -20.88
N PRO A 97 -4.60 0.08 -20.16
CA PRO A 97 -3.39 0.62 -20.76
C PRO A 97 -2.32 -0.48 -20.88
N ALA A 98 -1.38 -0.32 -21.80
CA ALA A 98 -0.17 -1.14 -21.81
C ALA A 98 0.73 -0.83 -20.60
N GLU A 99 0.82 0.46 -20.24
CA GLU A 99 1.57 0.96 -19.09
C GLU A 99 0.69 1.91 -18.25
N HIS A 100 0.69 1.72 -16.93
CA HIS A 100 -0.01 2.58 -15.98
C HIS A 100 1.02 3.28 -15.09
N LEU A 101 1.20 4.59 -15.31
CA LEU A 101 2.02 5.45 -14.48
C LEU A 101 1.28 5.77 -13.17
N VAL A 102 1.92 5.54 -12.03
CA VAL A 102 1.30 5.74 -10.70
C VAL A 102 2.26 6.41 -9.72
N ASP A 103 1.70 7.09 -8.72
CA ASP A 103 2.49 7.59 -7.60
C ASP A 103 2.90 6.48 -6.62
N GLY A 104 3.80 6.81 -5.69
CA GLY A 104 4.37 5.85 -4.74
C GLY A 104 3.39 5.33 -3.67
N GLY A 105 2.19 5.91 -3.57
CA GLY A 105 1.12 5.40 -2.74
C GLY A 105 0.44 4.17 -3.34
N TYR A 106 0.47 4.03 -4.67
CA TYR A 106 -0.12 2.89 -5.39
C TYR A 106 0.84 1.73 -5.60
N THR A 107 2.16 1.95 -5.49
CA THR A 107 3.17 0.93 -5.77
C THR A 107 3.29 -0.07 -4.61
N SER A 108 3.11 -1.34 -4.95
CA SER A 108 3.24 -2.49 -4.05
C SER A 108 3.67 -3.69 -4.88
N LEU A 109 4.74 -4.39 -4.48
CA LEU A 109 5.27 -5.53 -5.26
C LEU A 109 4.18 -6.56 -5.60
N VAL A 110 3.28 -6.84 -4.65
CA VAL A 110 2.17 -7.77 -4.86
C VAL A 110 1.23 -7.28 -5.96
N HIS A 111 0.91 -5.98 -6.00
CA HIS A 111 0.00 -5.43 -7.01
C HIS A 111 0.68 -5.22 -8.36
N LEU A 112 2.00 -4.96 -8.39
CA LEU A 112 2.78 -4.91 -9.64
C LEU A 112 2.76 -6.29 -10.32
N GLU A 113 3.08 -7.36 -9.57
CA GLU A 113 3.03 -8.73 -10.07
C GLU A 113 1.62 -9.12 -10.53
N GLN A 114 0.61 -8.78 -9.72
CA GLN A 114 -0.79 -9.06 -10.05
C GLN A 114 -1.22 -8.37 -11.36
N ALA A 115 -0.89 -7.08 -11.53
CA ALA A 115 -1.24 -6.31 -12.73
C ALA A 115 -0.61 -6.91 -13.99
N ALA A 116 0.67 -7.29 -13.92
CA ALA A 116 1.35 -7.95 -15.03
C ALA A 116 0.72 -9.31 -15.37
N ARG A 117 0.45 -10.14 -14.36
CA ARG A 117 -0.05 -11.51 -14.56
C ARG A 117 -1.51 -11.56 -15.02
N GLU A 118 -2.38 -10.74 -14.45
CA GLU A 118 -3.84 -10.85 -14.63
C GLU A 118 -4.39 -9.91 -15.71
N HIS A 119 -3.67 -8.81 -15.96
CA HIS A 119 -4.09 -7.73 -16.85
C HIS A 119 -3.08 -7.39 -17.93
N GLN A 120 -1.86 -7.96 -17.91
CA GLN A 120 -0.79 -7.61 -18.85
C GLN A 120 -0.46 -6.11 -18.85
N VAL A 121 -0.62 -5.47 -17.70
CA VAL A 121 -0.34 -4.04 -17.50
C VAL A 121 1.01 -3.90 -16.81
N THR A 122 1.92 -3.16 -17.42
CA THR A 122 3.13 -2.69 -16.75
C THR A 122 2.75 -1.53 -15.83
N VAL A 123 3.06 -1.62 -14.54
CA VAL A 123 2.82 -0.52 -13.61
C VAL A 123 4.15 0.12 -13.26
N THR A 124 4.27 1.41 -13.53
CA THR A 124 5.51 2.18 -13.36
C THR A 124 5.29 3.28 -12.35
N GLY A 125 6.12 3.31 -11.31
CA GLY A 125 6.04 4.32 -10.26
C GLY A 125 7.15 4.15 -9.22
N PRO A 126 7.39 5.16 -8.36
CA PRO A 126 8.41 5.05 -7.33
C PRO A 126 8.01 3.99 -6.31
N LEU A 127 8.89 3.06 -5.97
CA LEU A 127 8.64 2.11 -4.89
C LEU A 127 8.78 2.82 -3.54
N PRO A 128 7.89 2.59 -2.56
CA PRO A 128 7.99 3.21 -1.26
C PRO A 128 9.27 2.72 -0.56
N GLY A 129 9.93 3.62 0.16
CA GLY A 129 11.13 3.28 0.93
C GLY A 129 10.84 2.25 2.02
N ASN A 130 11.88 1.52 2.47
CA ASN A 130 11.74 0.48 3.48
C ASN A 130 11.33 1.10 4.84
N PRO A 131 10.09 0.85 5.32
CA PRO A 131 9.59 1.53 6.52
C PRO A 131 10.02 0.83 7.82
N THR A 132 10.74 -0.30 7.74
CA THR A 132 11.08 -1.11 8.92
C THR A 132 11.93 -0.34 9.92
N ARG A 133 11.70 -0.59 11.21
CA ARG A 133 12.47 0.03 12.31
C ARG A 133 13.96 -0.26 12.20
N GLN A 134 14.31 -1.45 11.69
CA GLN A 134 15.68 -1.86 11.44
C GLN A 134 16.37 -0.95 10.40
N HIS A 135 15.69 -0.67 9.28
CA HIS A 135 16.14 0.30 8.29
C HIS A 135 16.26 1.71 8.87
N ARG A 136 15.29 2.15 9.70
CA ARG A 136 15.35 3.47 10.35
C ARG A 136 16.48 3.63 11.37
N ARG A 137 16.99 2.53 11.93
CA ARG A 137 18.12 2.53 12.87
C ARG A 137 19.46 2.27 12.19
N ASN A 138 19.48 2.10 10.86
CA ASN A 138 20.63 1.58 10.11
C ASN A 138 21.15 0.23 10.67
N GLU A 139 20.29 -0.53 11.34
CA GLU A 139 20.63 -1.78 12.02
C GLU A 139 20.33 -3.02 11.13
N GLY A 140 20.46 -2.89 9.81
CA GLY A 140 20.25 -4.00 8.86
C GLY A 140 20.39 -3.58 7.40
N PHE A 141 20.43 -4.56 6.50
CA PHE A 141 20.52 -4.30 5.07
C PHE A 141 19.15 -3.95 4.48
N GLY A 142 19.04 -2.76 3.91
CA GLY A 142 17.95 -2.32 3.05
C GLY A 142 18.12 -2.80 1.61
N ARG A 143 17.08 -2.61 0.79
CA ARG A 143 17.15 -2.91 -0.65
C ARG A 143 18.27 -2.13 -1.33
N ASP A 144 18.43 -0.87 -0.95
CA ASP A 144 19.35 0.06 -1.61
C ASP A 144 20.82 -0.26 -1.29
N ASP A 145 21.09 -1.16 -0.33
CA ASP A 145 22.43 -1.63 -0.04
C ASP A 145 22.87 -2.75 -1.03
N PHE A 146 21.94 -3.37 -1.77
CA PHE A 146 22.25 -4.41 -2.74
C PHE A 146 22.54 -3.82 -4.11
N HIS A 147 23.65 -4.24 -4.72
CA HIS A 147 23.98 -3.90 -6.09
C HIS A 147 23.43 -4.98 -7.04
N ILE A 148 22.58 -4.58 -7.99
CA ILE A 148 22.01 -5.49 -8.99
C ILE A 148 22.66 -5.17 -10.34
N ASP A 149 23.46 -6.12 -10.83
CA ASP A 149 23.97 -6.13 -12.20
C ASP A 149 22.93 -6.87 -13.07
N PHE A 150 22.14 -6.10 -13.80
CA PHE A 150 21.08 -6.64 -14.66
C PHE A 150 21.65 -7.37 -15.89
N ASP A 151 22.80 -6.93 -16.42
CA ASP A 151 23.44 -7.53 -17.60
C ASP A 151 23.98 -8.92 -17.26
N ARG A 152 24.61 -9.07 -16.09
CA ARG A 152 25.13 -10.35 -15.60
C ARG A 152 24.11 -11.15 -14.80
N GLN A 153 22.89 -10.63 -14.64
CA GLN A 153 21.84 -11.22 -13.80
C GLN A 153 22.35 -11.60 -12.39
N GLN A 154 23.13 -10.72 -11.78
CA GLN A 154 23.83 -10.95 -10.52
C GLN A 154 23.41 -9.92 -9.48
N VAL A 155 23.17 -10.39 -8.25
CA VAL A 155 22.91 -9.52 -7.10
C VAL A 155 24.06 -9.66 -6.11
N THR A 156 24.65 -8.54 -5.71
CA THR A 156 25.72 -8.45 -4.71
C THR A 156 25.16 -7.83 -3.44
N CYS A 157 25.32 -8.53 -2.32
CA CYS A 157 24.89 -8.03 -1.01
C CYS A 157 25.98 -7.12 -0.40
N PRO A 158 25.65 -6.36 0.66
CA PRO A 158 26.56 -5.37 1.27
C PRO A 158 27.75 -5.99 2.01
N LYS A 159 27.84 -7.32 2.05
CA LYS A 159 29.00 -8.08 2.54
C LYS A 159 29.82 -8.67 1.39
N ASP A 160 29.70 -8.10 0.20
CA ASP A 160 30.41 -8.50 -1.03
C ASP A 160 30.18 -9.96 -1.44
N ARG A 161 29.00 -10.50 -1.12
CA ARG A 161 28.59 -11.84 -1.56
C ARG A 161 27.64 -11.69 -2.74
N SER A 162 28.01 -12.31 -3.86
CA SER A 162 27.20 -12.28 -5.07
C SER A 162 26.47 -13.59 -5.33
N ALA A 163 25.24 -13.51 -5.83
CA ALA A 163 24.45 -14.65 -6.29
C ALA A 163 23.90 -14.35 -7.70
N GLY A 164 23.95 -15.35 -8.58
CA GLY A 164 23.37 -15.27 -9.93
C GLY A 164 22.02 -15.96 -10.03
N ALA A 165 21.28 -15.67 -11.09
CA ALA A 165 20.06 -16.40 -11.44
C ALA A 165 20.33 -17.92 -11.52
N GLY A 166 19.59 -18.72 -10.74
CA GLY A 166 19.72 -20.19 -10.70
C GLY A 166 20.48 -20.76 -9.49
N MET A 167 21.07 -19.94 -8.60
CA MET A 167 21.62 -20.44 -7.34
C MET A 167 20.51 -20.71 -6.31
N ALA A 168 20.33 -21.97 -5.93
CA ALA A 168 19.44 -22.35 -4.84
C ALA A 168 19.94 -21.75 -3.51
N PRO A 169 19.05 -21.24 -2.63
CA PRO A 169 19.48 -20.74 -1.33
C PRO A 169 20.03 -21.89 -0.48
N THR A 170 21.34 -21.91 -0.26
CA THR A 170 21.95 -22.77 0.77
C THR A 170 21.53 -22.24 2.14
N ARG A 171 20.50 -22.83 2.74
CA ARG A 171 20.07 -22.50 4.10
C ARG A 171 21.19 -22.93 5.07
N PRO A 172 21.79 -22.03 5.85
CA PRO A 172 22.77 -22.45 6.85
C PRO A 172 22.09 -23.35 7.90
N PRO A 173 22.81 -24.34 8.48
CA PRO A 173 22.26 -25.22 9.50
C PRO A 173 21.80 -24.41 10.71
N ARG A 174 20.64 -24.78 11.26
CA ARG A 174 20.04 -24.14 12.43
C ARG A 174 20.88 -24.52 13.66
N PRO A 175 21.37 -23.55 14.48
CA PRO A 175 22.12 -23.90 15.68
C PRO A 175 21.22 -24.66 16.68
N PRO A 176 21.77 -25.61 17.46
CA PRO A 176 21.01 -26.37 18.43
C PRO A 176 20.45 -25.46 19.51
N ARG A 177 19.19 -25.71 19.89
CA ARG A 177 18.58 -25.05 21.05
C ARG A 177 19.16 -25.70 22.31
N HIS A 178 19.88 -24.94 23.12
CA HIS A 178 20.13 -25.31 24.49
C HIS A 178 18.85 -25.04 25.30
N HIS A 179 18.37 -26.09 25.97
CA HIS A 179 17.28 -26.05 26.95
C HIS A 179 17.76 -25.49 28.28
#